data_AF-A0A661DRL0-F1
#
_entry.id   AF-A0A661DRL0-F1
#
_cell.length_a   1.000
_cell.length_b   1.000
_cell.length_c   1.000
_cell.angle_alpha   90.00
_cell.angle_beta   90.00
_cell.angle_gamma   90.00
#
_symmetry.space_group_name_H-M   'P 1'
#
loop_
_entity.id
_entity.type
_entity.pdbx_description
1 polymer ?
#
loop_
_entity_poly.entity_id
_entity_poly.type
_entity_poly.pdbx_seq_one_letter_code
_entity_poly.pdbx_strand_id
1 'polypeptide(L)'
;MVLYGLGTTIGAGIYALVGELAGIAGYFSPISFLIASLMAALTAMSFAELSGRFPLAAGAALYVREGFSSQRLSTITGLLVILAGLVSAAALINGFVGYLHQFVDIDRLQAILLITLILGGIAAWGISTSVTLAALITIIEIGGLLLIIGVSFSGTTIGADNLSTTLIPSVDITHWKSIFAGALLAFYAFIGFEDMVDVAEEVKNVKRNLPLAILLTLGITTILYMLIMITAVLAVPPEQLASTEAPLAFLYQHFTGNDATLISIIGLLAIINGALIQMIMASRVMYGLGSRGQLPAVLSFVHPDTQTPLIATFVATITVLILALIGHLTILAEITSLIMLSIFSMINLALLRIKKRSPSTGGSINFPRWIPLSGFIVSLSFLVLTLVNVTFF
;
A
#
# COMPACT_ATOMS: atom_id res chain seq x y z
N MET A 1 -2.94 14.93 -8.24
CA MET A 1 -1.75 14.05 -8.17
C MET A 1 -1.36 13.74 -6.75
N VAL A 2 -0.97 14.69 -5.89
CA VAL A 2 -0.70 14.38 -4.48
C VAL A 2 -1.92 13.73 -3.80
N LEU A 3 -3.12 14.30 -3.93
CA LEU A 3 -4.34 13.67 -3.39
C LEU A 3 -4.64 12.27 -3.98
N TYR A 4 -4.25 12.03 -5.23
CA TYR A 4 -4.42 10.71 -5.85
C TYR A 4 -3.45 9.71 -5.23
N GLY A 5 -2.16 10.06 -5.14
CA GLY A 5 -1.15 9.24 -4.47
C GLY A 5 -1.46 9.00 -3.00
N LEU A 6 -1.96 10.03 -2.30
CA LEU A 6 -2.42 9.87 -0.93
C LEU A 6 -3.60 8.90 -0.85
N GLY A 7 -4.53 8.89 -1.80
CA GLY A 7 -5.63 7.92 -1.80
C GLY A 7 -5.17 6.49 -2.06
N THR A 8 -4.17 6.30 -2.92
CA THR A 8 -3.62 4.96 -3.20
C THR A 8 -2.72 4.46 -2.06
N THR A 9 -2.00 5.33 -1.36
CA THR A 9 -1.14 4.97 -0.23
C THR A 9 -1.88 4.93 1.11
N ILE A 10 -2.59 6.01 1.48
CA ILE A 10 -3.33 6.11 2.76
C ILE A 10 -4.34 4.98 2.85
N GLY A 11 -5.18 4.89 1.81
CA GLY A 11 -6.18 3.86 1.57
C GLY A 11 -6.59 3.09 2.83
N ALA A 12 -6.58 1.78 2.72
CA ALA A 12 -7.05 0.92 3.80
C ALA A 12 -5.95 0.27 4.64
N GLY A 13 -4.68 0.42 4.24
CA GLY A 13 -3.55 -0.12 4.99
C GLY A 13 -3.56 0.36 6.44
N ILE A 14 -3.64 1.67 6.66
CA ILE A 14 -3.66 2.20 8.03
C ILE A 14 -4.95 1.90 8.79
N TYR A 15 -6.10 1.90 8.11
CA TYR A 15 -7.39 1.64 8.76
C TYR A 15 -7.48 0.20 9.28
N ALA A 16 -6.91 -0.76 8.56
CA ALA A 16 -6.96 -2.17 8.95
C ALA A 16 -5.77 -2.63 9.80
N LEU A 17 -4.56 -2.07 9.61
CA LEU A 17 -3.33 -2.61 10.21
C LEU A 17 -2.93 -2.03 11.57
N VAL A 18 -3.57 -0.96 12.06
CA VAL A 18 -3.14 -0.34 13.33
C VAL A 18 -3.21 -1.32 14.51
N GLY A 19 -4.27 -2.14 14.57
CA GLY A 19 -4.44 -3.16 15.61
C GLY A 19 -3.42 -4.29 15.48
N GLU A 20 -3.27 -4.84 14.28
CA GLU A 20 -2.29 -5.89 13.97
C GLU A 20 -0.86 -5.45 14.32
N LEU A 21 -0.48 -4.22 13.93
CA LEU A 21 0.83 -3.69 14.21
C LEU A 21 1.04 -3.47 15.71
N ALA A 22 0.03 -2.93 16.42
CA ALA A 22 0.06 -2.80 17.87
C ALA A 22 0.25 -4.17 18.55
N GLY A 23 -0.34 -5.24 18.02
CA GLY A 23 -0.14 -6.60 18.54
C GLY A 23 1.29 -7.13 18.34
N ILE A 24 1.95 -6.79 17.23
CA ILE A 24 3.30 -7.27 16.92
C ILE A 24 4.38 -6.45 17.62
N ALA A 25 4.33 -5.13 17.48
CA ALA A 25 5.38 -4.22 17.92
C ALA A 25 5.04 -3.46 19.21
N GLY A 26 3.81 -3.60 19.72
CA GLY A 26 3.38 -2.94 20.96
C GLY A 26 3.53 -1.43 20.88
N TYR A 27 4.06 -0.85 21.95
CA TYR A 27 4.40 0.57 22.03
C TYR A 27 5.50 1.00 21.04
N PHE A 28 6.27 0.07 20.46
CA PHE A 28 7.31 0.37 19.47
C PHE A 28 6.80 0.44 18.03
N SER A 29 5.50 0.24 17.80
CA SER A 29 4.86 0.35 16.48
C SER A 29 5.18 1.65 15.72
N PRO A 30 5.30 2.84 16.35
CA PRO A 30 5.75 4.04 15.64
C PRO A 30 7.14 3.90 15.02
N ILE A 31 8.07 3.20 15.68
CA ILE A 31 9.42 2.97 15.13
C ILE A 31 9.37 1.99 13.96
N SER A 32 8.51 0.97 14.03
CA SER A 32 8.23 0.10 12.88
C SER A 32 7.75 0.89 11.67
N PHE A 33 6.81 1.83 11.86
CA PHE A 33 6.35 2.74 10.80
C PHE A 33 7.48 3.63 10.26
N LEU A 34 8.32 4.17 11.15
CA LEU A 34 9.45 5.00 10.74
C LEU A 34 10.43 4.20 9.87
N ILE A 35 10.80 2.98 10.28
CA ILE A 35 11.67 2.11 9.50
C ILE A 35 11.04 1.80 8.13
N ALA A 36 9.77 1.41 8.11
CA ALA A 36 9.02 1.14 6.89
C ALA A 36 9.01 2.35 5.94
N SER A 37 8.79 3.55 6.46
CA SER A 37 8.80 4.80 5.70
C SER A 37 10.17 5.11 5.09
N LEU A 38 11.26 4.88 5.84
CA LEU A 38 12.62 5.11 5.36
C LEU A 38 12.99 4.12 4.25
N MET A 39 12.56 2.87 4.38
CA MET A 39 12.69 1.85 3.33
C MET A 39 11.93 2.27 2.06
N ALA A 40 10.67 2.68 2.21
CA ALA A 40 9.85 3.15 1.10
C ALA A 40 10.46 4.41 0.45
N ALA A 41 11.01 5.34 1.24
CA ALA A 41 11.58 6.60 0.76
C ALA A 41 12.76 6.42 -0.19
N LEU A 42 13.64 5.47 0.09
CA LEU A 42 14.77 5.17 -0.79
C LEU A 42 14.29 4.75 -2.18
N THR A 43 13.26 3.91 -2.24
CA THR A 43 12.70 3.46 -3.52
C THR A 43 11.78 4.50 -4.16
N ALA A 44 11.03 5.27 -3.38
CA ALA A 44 10.21 6.37 -3.87
C ALA A 44 11.04 7.45 -4.56
N MET A 45 12.24 7.75 -4.05
CA MET A 45 13.20 8.63 -4.74
C MET A 45 13.65 8.02 -6.08
N SER A 46 13.88 6.71 -6.14
CA SER A 46 14.18 6.03 -7.41
C SER A 46 13.02 6.10 -8.40
N PHE A 47 11.78 5.87 -7.96
CA PHE A 47 10.56 6.05 -8.77
C PHE A 47 10.38 7.51 -9.23
N ALA A 48 10.64 8.47 -8.35
CA ALA A 48 10.58 9.89 -8.67
C ALA A 48 11.57 10.25 -9.80
N GLU A 49 12.81 9.78 -9.75
CA GLU A 49 13.76 10.00 -10.86
C GLU A 49 13.35 9.24 -12.14
N LEU A 50 12.93 7.98 -12.02
CA LEU A 50 12.53 7.16 -13.18
C LEU A 50 11.31 7.73 -13.89
N SER A 51 10.32 8.21 -13.16
CA SER A 51 9.11 8.84 -13.73
C SER A 51 9.42 10.12 -14.49
N GLY A 52 10.45 10.87 -14.07
CA GLY A 52 10.95 12.03 -14.80
C GLY A 52 11.73 11.66 -16.07
N ARG A 53 12.49 10.55 -16.02
CA ARG A 53 13.28 10.04 -17.16
C ARG A 53 12.41 9.35 -18.23
N PHE A 54 11.42 8.58 -17.80
CA PHE A 54 10.53 7.79 -18.65
C PHE A 54 9.06 8.09 -18.32
N PRO A 55 8.52 9.25 -18.78
CA PRO A 55 7.16 9.70 -18.47
C PRO A 55 6.11 8.98 -19.33
N LEU A 56 6.01 7.66 -19.17
CA LEU A 56 5.08 6.79 -19.90
C LEU A 56 4.26 5.95 -18.92
N ALA A 57 2.98 5.71 -19.23
CA ALA A 57 2.08 4.87 -18.45
C ALA A 57 2.37 3.38 -18.65
N ALA A 58 3.48 2.90 -18.08
CA ALA A 58 3.86 1.48 -18.15
C ALA A 58 4.59 0.97 -16.89
N GLY A 59 4.56 1.77 -15.82
CA GLY A 59 4.87 1.32 -14.47
C GLY A 59 6.28 0.78 -14.23
N ALA A 60 6.38 -0.03 -13.17
CA ALA A 60 7.60 -0.72 -12.78
C ALA A 60 8.16 -1.63 -13.89
N ALA A 61 7.29 -2.29 -14.66
CA ALA A 61 7.69 -3.20 -15.73
C ALA A 61 8.47 -2.49 -16.84
N LEU A 62 8.10 -1.25 -17.18
CA LEU A 62 8.86 -0.43 -18.12
C LEU A 62 10.24 -0.08 -17.57
N TYR A 63 10.33 0.39 -16.33
CA TYR A 63 11.60 0.80 -15.75
C TYR A 63 12.61 -0.35 -15.68
N VAL A 64 12.15 -1.55 -15.34
CA VAL A 64 12.98 -2.76 -15.38
C VAL A 64 13.42 -3.07 -16.81
N ARG A 65 12.53 -2.95 -17.81
CA ARG A 65 12.88 -3.15 -19.22
C ARG A 65 13.98 -2.19 -19.66
N GLU A 66 13.85 -0.90 -19.36
CA GLU A 66 14.83 0.12 -19.76
C GLU A 66 16.17 -0.06 -19.04
N GLY A 67 16.16 -0.46 -17.75
CA GLY A 67 17.40 -0.67 -16.99
C GLY A 67 18.15 -1.96 -17.32
N PHE A 68 17.43 -3.04 -17.61
CA PHE A 68 18.04 -4.35 -17.90
C PHE A 68 18.11 -4.69 -19.38
N SER A 69 17.40 -3.96 -20.25
CA SER A 69 17.22 -4.28 -21.66
C SER A 69 16.72 -5.70 -21.89
N SER A 70 15.82 -6.18 -21.01
CA SER A 70 15.31 -7.55 -21.01
C SER A 70 13.79 -7.58 -20.97
N GLN A 71 13.18 -8.11 -22.02
CA GLN A 71 11.73 -8.29 -22.07
C GLN A 71 11.25 -9.31 -21.04
N ARG A 72 12.00 -10.39 -20.80
CA ARG A 72 11.65 -11.42 -19.82
C ARG A 72 11.56 -10.86 -18.40
N LEU A 73 12.52 -10.02 -17.98
CA LEU A 73 12.49 -9.39 -16.67
C LEU A 73 11.34 -8.39 -16.54
N SER A 74 11.01 -7.67 -17.62
CA SER A 74 9.84 -6.81 -17.68
C SER A 74 8.54 -7.60 -17.48
N THR A 75 8.38 -8.75 -18.15
CA THR A 75 7.23 -9.64 -17.99
C THR A 75 7.13 -10.17 -16.56
N ILE A 76 8.23 -10.66 -15.99
CA ILE A 76 8.27 -11.15 -14.60
C ILE A 76 7.87 -10.02 -13.63
N THR A 77 8.38 -8.81 -13.84
CA THR A 77 8.01 -7.64 -13.01
C THR A 77 6.53 -7.33 -13.14
N GLY A 78 5.97 -7.35 -14.35
CA GLY A 78 4.54 -7.13 -14.57
C GLY A 78 3.67 -8.20 -13.88
N LEU A 79 4.08 -9.47 -13.91
CA LEU A 79 3.40 -10.55 -13.20
C LEU A 79 3.48 -10.40 -11.68
N LEU A 80 4.63 -9.95 -11.15
CA LEU A 80 4.77 -9.65 -9.73
C LEU A 80 3.88 -8.46 -9.32
N VAL A 81 3.76 -7.43 -10.17
CA VAL A 81 2.86 -6.29 -9.92
C VAL A 81 1.40 -6.75 -9.90
N ILE A 82 0.98 -7.58 -10.87
CA ILE A 82 -0.36 -8.19 -10.88
C ILE A 82 -0.58 -8.97 -9.57
N LEU A 83 0.35 -9.84 -9.20
CA LEU A 83 0.23 -10.65 -8.00
C LEU A 83 0.17 -9.79 -6.72
N ALA A 84 1.01 -8.76 -6.60
CA ALA A 84 0.98 -7.82 -5.50
C ALA A 84 -0.37 -7.11 -5.39
N GLY A 85 -0.92 -6.62 -6.51
CA GLY A 85 -2.24 -5.99 -6.54
C GLY A 85 -3.36 -6.95 -6.11
N LEU A 86 -3.35 -8.20 -6.59
CA LEU A 86 -4.38 -9.19 -6.24
C LEU A 86 -4.30 -9.62 -4.77
N VAL A 87 -3.10 -9.87 -4.24
CA VAL A 87 -2.91 -10.21 -2.81
C VAL A 87 -3.28 -9.00 -1.93
N SER A 88 -2.91 -7.79 -2.34
CA SER A 88 -3.27 -6.56 -1.65
C SER A 88 -4.78 -6.36 -1.59
N ALA A 89 -5.49 -6.50 -2.72
CA ALA A 89 -6.96 -6.41 -2.75
C ALA A 89 -7.61 -7.43 -1.80
N ALA A 90 -7.08 -8.66 -1.73
CA ALA A 90 -7.55 -9.68 -0.81
C ALA A 90 -7.30 -9.33 0.67
N ALA A 91 -6.17 -8.70 0.98
CA ALA A 91 -5.87 -8.18 2.32
C ALA A 91 -6.88 -7.10 2.71
N LEU A 92 -7.12 -6.14 1.81
CA LEU A 92 -8.09 -5.07 2.01
C LEU A 92 -9.50 -5.61 2.25
N ILE A 93 -9.95 -6.60 1.46
CA ILE A 93 -11.25 -7.26 1.67
C ILE A 93 -11.33 -7.94 3.04
N ASN A 94 -10.25 -8.48 3.60
CA ASN A 94 -10.26 -8.97 4.97
C ASN A 94 -10.40 -7.84 6.00
N GLY A 95 -9.73 -6.70 5.78
CA GLY A 95 -9.91 -5.50 6.61
C GLY A 95 -11.33 -4.94 6.53
N PHE A 96 -12.03 -5.09 5.40
CA PHE A 96 -13.42 -4.64 5.21
C PHE A 96 -14.36 -5.27 6.22
N VAL A 97 -14.19 -6.58 6.49
CA VAL A 97 -15.08 -7.37 7.34
C VAL A 97 -15.16 -6.76 8.74
N GLY A 98 -14.03 -6.38 9.33
CA GLY A 98 -13.99 -5.80 10.68
C GLY A 98 -14.75 -4.49 10.83
N TYR A 99 -14.70 -3.64 9.79
CA TYR A 99 -15.49 -2.40 9.76
C TYR A 99 -16.96 -2.65 9.43
N LEU A 100 -17.29 -3.69 8.66
CA LEU A 100 -18.66 -4.02 8.33
C LEU A 100 -19.43 -4.55 9.55
N HIS A 101 -18.75 -5.31 10.42
CA HIS A 101 -19.30 -5.81 11.68
C HIS A 101 -19.75 -4.71 12.65
N GLN A 102 -19.33 -3.45 12.45
CA GLN A 102 -19.85 -2.31 13.20
C GLN A 102 -21.31 -2.00 12.86
N PHE A 103 -21.82 -2.48 11.72
CA PHE A 103 -23.17 -2.22 11.24
C PHE A 103 -24.03 -3.48 11.23
N VAL A 104 -23.45 -4.59 10.77
CA VAL A 104 -24.17 -5.85 10.58
C VAL A 104 -23.26 -7.02 10.94
N ASP A 105 -23.76 -7.89 11.82
CA ASP A 105 -23.12 -9.16 12.14
C ASP A 105 -23.46 -10.19 11.05
N ILE A 106 -22.55 -10.35 10.09
CA ILE A 106 -22.65 -11.35 9.02
C ILE A 106 -21.43 -12.26 9.05
N ASP A 107 -21.61 -13.51 8.62
CA ASP A 107 -20.48 -14.43 8.57
C ASP A 107 -19.37 -13.93 7.62
N ARG A 108 -18.11 -14.09 8.03
CA ARG A 108 -16.92 -13.65 7.29
C ARG A 108 -16.92 -14.14 5.83
N LEU A 109 -17.33 -15.39 5.58
CA LEU A 109 -17.34 -15.95 4.23
C LEU A 109 -18.39 -15.24 3.36
N GLN A 110 -19.56 -14.94 3.92
CA GLN A 110 -20.61 -14.19 3.22
C GLN A 110 -20.19 -12.75 2.92
N ALA A 111 -19.56 -12.09 3.89
CA ALA A 111 -19.02 -10.73 3.73
C ALA A 111 -18.02 -10.66 2.58
N ILE A 112 -17.01 -11.55 2.59
CA ILE A 112 -15.96 -11.62 1.57
C ILE A 112 -16.55 -11.93 0.20
N LEU A 113 -17.45 -12.92 0.09
CA LEU A 113 -18.11 -13.26 -1.18
C LEU A 113 -18.86 -12.05 -1.74
N LEU A 114 -19.71 -11.42 -0.92
CA LEU A 114 -20.57 -10.32 -1.36
C LEU A 114 -19.73 -9.14 -1.83
N ILE A 115 -18.79 -8.67 -1.00
CA ILE A 115 -18.00 -7.48 -1.35
C ILE A 115 -17.11 -7.74 -2.57
N THR A 116 -16.46 -8.91 -2.67
CA THR A 116 -15.58 -9.23 -3.80
C THR A 116 -16.35 -9.27 -5.11
N LEU A 117 -17.56 -9.84 -5.11
CA LEU A 117 -18.42 -9.89 -6.29
C LEU A 117 -18.93 -8.49 -6.68
N ILE A 118 -19.27 -7.65 -5.71
CA ILE A 118 -19.66 -6.25 -5.95
C ILE A 118 -18.49 -5.48 -6.59
N LEU A 119 -17.28 -5.56 -6.01
CA LEU A 119 -16.10 -4.89 -6.56
C LEU A 119 -15.72 -5.42 -7.94
N GLY A 120 -15.82 -6.73 -8.15
CA GLY A 120 -15.62 -7.36 -9.46
C GLY A 120 -16.62 -6.88 -10.50
N GLY A 121 -17.90 -6.75 -10.13
CA GLY A 121 -18.95 -6.20 -10.99
C GLY A 121 -18.70 -4.74 -11.35
N ILE A 122 -18.32 -3.90 -10.37
CA ILE A 122 -17.97 -2.49 -10.60
C ILE A 122 -16.76 -2.38 -11.53
N ALA A 123 -15.71 -3.17 -11.30
CA ALA A 123 -14.53 -3.21 -12.15
C ALA A 123 -14.86 -3.67 -13.57
N ALA A 124 -15.75 -4.66 -13.73
CA ALA A 124 -16.19 -5.19 -15.01
C ALA A 124 -17.02 -4.16 -15.80
N TRP A 125 -17.89 -3.41 -15.12
CA TRP A 125 -18.69 -2.34 -15.73
C TRP A 125 -17.82 -1.21 -16.30
N GLY A 126 -16.56 -1.09 -15.87
CA GLY A 126 -15.65 -0.10 -16.42
C GLY A 126 -15.85 1.29 -15.84
N ILE A 127 -16.39 1.37 -14.64
CA ILE A 127 -16.30 2.57 -13.83
C ILE A 127 -14.83 2.72 -13.46
N SER A 128 -14.04 3.36 -14.32
CA SER A 128 -12.72 3.84 -13.94
C SER A 128 -12.93 4.87 -12.85
N THR A 129 -12.37 4.65 -11.66
CA THR A 129 -12.42 5.65 -10.59
C THR A 129 -11.83 6.95 -11.13
N SER A 130 -12.67 7.96 -11.29
CA SER A 130 -12.21 9.28 -11.72
C SER A 130 -11.15 9.76 -10.74
N VAL A 131 -10.02 10.30 -11.22
CA VAL A 131 -8.98 10.90 -10.38
C VAL A 131 -9.58 11.94 -9.40
N THR A 132 -10.67 12.61 -9.81
CA THR A 132 -11.41 13.54 -8.94
C THR A 132 -12.18 12.82 -7.84
N LEU A 133 -12.88 11.73 -8.14
CA LEU A 133 -13.59 10.93 -7.12
C LEU A 133 -12.59 10.33 -6.13
N ALA A 134 -11.49 9.75 -6.63
CA ALA A 134 -10.41 9.25 -5.79
C ALA A 134 -9.90 10.36 -4.86
N ALA A 135 -9.60 11.56 -5.38
CA ALA A 135 -9.16 12.69 -4.58
C ALA A 135 -10.18 13.15 -3.53
N LEU A 136 -11.49 13.10 -3.83
CA LEU A 136 -12.54 13.43 -2.85
C LEU A 136 -12.60 12.41 -1.73
N ILE A 137 -12.54 11.11 -2.05
CA ILE A 137 -12.48 10.03 -1.07
C ILE A 137 -11.24 10.21 -0.19
N THR A 138 -10.07 10.50 -0.78
CA THR A 138 -8.84 10.77 -0.02
C THR A 138 -8.99 11.93 0.97
N ILE A 139 -9.68 13.02 0.60
CA ILE A 139 -9.91 14.14 1.51
C ILE A 139 -10.74 13.69 2.72
N ILE A 140 -11.76 12.86 2.49
CA ILE A 140 -12.59 12.28 3.55
C ILE A 140 -11.74 11.35 4.43
N GLU A 141 -10.91 10.50 3.84
CA GLU A 141 -10.01 9.59 4.56
C GLU A 141 -9.02 10.36 5.45
N ILE A 142 -8.34 11.37 4.91
CA ILE A 142 -7.41 12.22 5.66
C ILE A 142 -8.16 12.96 6.77
N GLY A 143 -9.37 13.46 6.50
CA GLY A 143 -10.22 14.09 7.50
C GLY A 143 -10.55 13.15 8.66
N GLY A 144 -10.92 11.90 8.36
CA GLY A 144 -11.15 10.85 9.37
C GLY A 144 -9.91 10.57 10.21
N LEU A 145 -8.75 10.41 9.56
CA LEU A 145 -7.47 10.20 10.25
C LEU A 145 -7.08 11.36 11.17
N LEU A 146 -7.23 12.61 10.71
CA LEU A 146 -6.96 13.80 11.52
C LEU A 146 -7.90 13.90 12.73
N LEU A 147 -9.16 13.52 12.56
CA LEU A 147 -10.13 13.46 13.65
C LEU A 147 -9.72 12.40 14.69
N ILE A 148 -9.27 11.22 14.26
CA ILE A 148 -8.79 10.17 15.17
C ILE A 148 -7.52 10.62 15.90
N ILE A 149 -6.58 11.28 15.22
CA ILE A 149 -5.40 11.87 15.86
C ILE A 149 -5.84 12.84 16.96
N GLY A 150 -6.75 13.76 16.66
CA GLY A 150 -7.22 14.77 17.62
C GLY A 150 -7.89 14.16 18.85
N VAL A 151 -8.78 13.19 18.63
CA VAL A 151 -9.49 12.48 19.71
C VAL A 151 -8.51 11.65 20.55
N SER A 152 -7.63 10.87 19.92
CA SER A 152 -6.66 10.01 20.61
C SER A 152 -5.64 10.84 21.39
N PHE A 153 -5.22 11.99 20.85
CA PHE A 153 -4.32 12.90 21.54
C PHE A 153 -4.92 13.43 22.85
N SER A 154 -6.21 13.79 22.84
CA SER A 154 -6.91 14.23 24.05
C SER A 154 -7.06 13.14 25.13
N GLY A 155 -7.01 11.88 24.71
CA GLY A 155 -7.12 10.70 25.55
C GLY A 155 -5.78 10.13 26.06
N THR A 156 -4.66 10.78 25.75
CA THR A 156 -3.31 10.28 26.09
C THR A 156 -3.16 10.13 27.61
N THR A 157 -2.98 8.91 28.09
CA THR A 157 -2.89 8.59 29.52
C THR A 157 -1.46 8.58 30.05
N ILE A 158 -0.47 8.45 29.15
CA ILE A 158 0.94 8.41 29.50
C ILE A 158 1.47 9.84 29.61
N GLY A 159 1.82 10.24 30.84
CA GLY A 159 2.41 11.55 31.12
C GLY A 159 3.73 11.78 30.36
N ALA A 160 4.07 13.05 30.11
CA ALA A 160 5.22 13.43 29.28
C ALA A 160 6.56 12.82 29.75
N ASP A 161 6.67 12.55 31.04
CA ASP A 161 7.88 12.01 31.68
C ASP A 161 8.15 10.53 31.33
N ASN A 162 7.14 9.77 30.90
CA ASN A 162 7.25 8.35 30.54
C ASN A 162 7.22 8.10 29.02
N LEU A 163 7.12 9.15 28.20
CA LEU A 163 7.10 9.03 26.73
C LEU A 163 8.38 8.38 26.19
N SER A 164 9.53 8.81 26.71
CA SER A 164 10.84 8.33 26.23
C SER A 164 11.06 6.87 26.61
N THR A 165 10.67 6.45 27.81
CA THR A 165 10.82 5.06 28.27
C THR A 165 9.85 4.09 27.61
N THR A 166 8.70 4.60 27.14
CA THR A 166 7.65 3.77 26.51
C THR A 166 7.87 3.60 25.01
N LEU A 167 8.26 4.67 24.31
CA LEU A 167 8.38 4.65 22.85
C LEU A 167 9.78 4.31 22.35
N ILE A 168 10.83 4.51 23.16
CA ILE A 168 12.20 4.23 22.76
C ILE A 168 12.57 2.81 23.21
N PRO A 169 12.91 1.89 22.29
CA PRO A 169 13.25 0.53 22.64
C PRO A 169 14.55 0.49 23.41
N SER A 170 14.61 -0.40 24.39
CA SER A 170 15.87 -0.80 25.00
C SER A 170 16.76 -1.51 23.96
N VAL A 171 18.03 -1.72 24.28
CA VAL A 171 19.01 -2.43 23.42
C VAL A 171 18.74 -3.96 23.38
N ASP A 172 17.56 -4.41 23.83
CA ASP A 172 17.18 -5.82 23.83
C ASP A 172 16.86 -6.30 22.40
N ILE A 173 17.50 -7.41 22.00
CA ILE A 173 17.32 -8.06 20.70
C ILE A 173 15.85 -8.45 20.47
N THR A 174 15.12 -8.82 21.53
CA THR A 174 13.71 -9.22 21.42
C THR A 174 12.83 -8.07 20.93
N HIS A 175 12.99 -6.86 21.48
CA HIS A 175 12.27 -5.67 21.02
C HIS A 175 12.58 -5.34 19.56
N TRP A 176 13.86 -5.42 19.16
CA TRP A 176 14.24 -5.16 17.77
C TRP A 176 13.66 -6.20 16.80
N LYS A 177 13.55 -7.48 17.18
CA LYS A 177 12.86 -8.49 16.36
C LYS A 177 11.40 -8.12 16.12
N SER A 178 10.66 -7.74 17.15
CA SER A 178 9.28 -7.28 17.04
C SER A 178 9.15 -6.02 16.20
N ILE A 179 10.07 -5.06 16.36
CA ILE A 179 10.11 -3.84 15.56
C ILE A 179 10.32 -4.15 14.07
N PHE A 180 11.24 -5.05 13.73
CA PHE A 180 11.50 -5.44 12.34
C PHE A 180 10.32 -6.22 11.72
N ALA A 181 9.69 -7.12 12.47
CA ALA A 181 8.48 -7.80 12.04
C ALA A 181 7.33 -6.79 11.79
N GLY A 182 7.12 -5.88 12.72
CA GLY A 182 6.16 -4.79 12.56
C GLY A 182 6.50 -3.86 11.39
N ALA A 183 7.79 -3.61 11.10
CA ALA A 183 8.19 -2.77 9.98
C ALA A 183 7.85 -3.42 8.63
N LEU A 184 7.92 -4.75 8.51
CA LEU A 184 7.49 -5.46 7.31
C LEU A 184 5.97 -5.35 7.10
N LEU A 185 5.19 -5.49 8.17
CA LEU A 185 3.74 -5.29 8.10
C LEU A 185 3.40 -3.84 7.79
N ALA A 186 4.02 -2.87 8.48
CA ALA A 186 3.82 -1.44 8.27
C ALA A 186 4.25 -0.98 6.87
N PHE A 187 5.22 -1.65 6.25
CA PHE A 187 5.62 -1.39 4.86
C PHE A 187 4.43 -1.54 3.90
N TYR A 188 3.49 -2.45 4.18
CA TYR A 188 2.28 -2.60 3.38
C TYR A 188 1.47 -1.31 3.31
N ALA A 189 1.37 -0.57 4.42
CA ALA A 189 0.62 0.68 4.45
C ALA A 189 1.26 1.80 3.60
N PHE A 190 2.53 1.67 3.21
CA PHE A 190 3.22 2.62 2.34
C PHE A 190 3.21 2.24 0.85
N ILE A 191 2.68 1.06 0.50
CA ILE A 191 2.49 0.62 -0.88
C ILE A 191 1.39 1.49 -1.53
N GLY A 192 1.60 1.89 -2.79
CA GLY A 192 0.63 2.63 -3.59
C GLY A 192 1.13 3.95 -4.17
N PHE A 193 2.28 4.48 -3.72
CA PHE A 193 2.87 5.67 -4.37
C PHE A 193 3.41 5.33 -5.78
N GLU A 194 3.79 4.07 -5.99
CA GLU A 194 4.28 3.54 -7.26
C GLU A 194 3.16 3.48 -8.31
N ASP A 195 1.91 3.26 -7.91
CA ASP A 195 0.76 3.25 -8.82
C ASP A 195 0.54 4.62 -9.49
N MET A 196 1.08 5.69 -8.91
CA MET A 196 1.05 7.03 -9.50
C MET A 196 1.73 7.09 -10.87
N VAL A 197 2.70 6.21 -11.14
CA VAL A 197 3.41 6.23 -12.43
C VAL A 197 2.59 5.60 -13.57
N ASP A 198 1.54 4.85 -13.25
CA ASP A 198 0.66 4.24 -14.26
C ASP A 198 -0.34 5.24 -14.83
N VAL A 199 -0.59 6.36 -14.15
CA VAL A 199 -1.42 7.48 -14.64
C VAL A 199 -0.57 8.66 -15.14
N ALA A 200 0.71 8.40 -15.47
CA ALA A 200 1.64 9.44 -15.90
C ALA A 200 1.13 10.26 -17.10
N GLU A 201 0.35 9.67 -18.01
CA GLU A 201 -0.22 10.33 -19.19
C GLU A 201 -1.27 11.40 -18.83
N GLU A 202 -1.90 11.30 -17.67
CA GLU A 202 -2.88 12.27 -17.17
C GLU A 202 -2.22 13.45 -16.42
N VAL A 203 -0.90 13.39 -16.20
CA VAL A 203 -0.16 14.39 -15.43
C VAL A 203 0.30 15.54 -16.32
N LYS A 204 -0.22 16.74 -16.09
CA LYS A 204 0.35 17.96 -16.68
C LYS A 204 1.80 18.14 -16.22
N ASN A 205 2.73 18.35 -17.16
CA ASN A 205 4.16 18.52 -16.85
C ASN A 205 4.76 17.33 -16.04
N VAL A 206 4.54 16.10 -16.53
CA VAL A 206 4.97 14.84 -15.90
C VAL A 206 6.38 14.90 -15.32
N LYS A 207 7.36 15.40 -16.09
CA LYS A 207 8.79 15.45 -15.71
C LYS A 207 9.09 16.19 -14.41
N ARG A 208 8.21 17.11 -13.99
CA ARG A 208 8.35 17.89 -12.74
C ARG A 208 7.31 17.47 -11.72
N ASN A 209 6.05 17.34 -12.14
CA ASN A 209 4.94 17.20 -11.22
C ASN A 209 4.80 15.78 -10.65
N LEU A 210 5.08 14.74 -11.45
CA LEU A 210 4.97 13.36 -10.97
C LEU A 210 6.07 13.01 -9.94
N PRO A 211 7.37 13.34 -10.16
CA PRO A 211 8.40 13.12 -9.15
C PRO A 211 8.11 13.82 -7.82
N LEU A 212 7.68 15.10 -7.87
CA LEU A 212 7.33 15.85 -6.66
C LEU A 212 6.10 15.26 -5.97
N ALA A 213 5.11 14.80 -6.73
CA ALA A 213 3.90 14.23 -6.16
C ALA A 213 4.19 12.91 -5.41
N ILE A 214 5.10 12.07 -5.91
CA ILE A 214 5.55 10.84 -5.22
C ILE A 214 6.19 11.18 -3.87
N LEU A 215 7.13 12.13 -3.85
CA LEU A 215 7.84 12.52 -2.62
C LEU A 215 6.91 13.18 -1.59
N LEU A 216 6.01 14.05 -2.03
CA LEU A 216 5.03 14.70 -1.16
C LEU A 216 4.02 13.69 -0.60
N THR A 217 3.55 12.75 -1.42
CA THR A 217 2.67 11.66 -0.99
C THR A 217 3.31 10.87 0.14
N LEU A 218 4.56 10.44 -0.05
CA LEU A 218 5.27 9.67 0.97
C LEU A 218 5.55 10.49 2.24
N GLY A 219 5.96 11.76 2.09
CA GLY A 219 6.22 12.62 3.25
C GLY A 219 4.96 12.85 4.10
N ILE A 220 3.83 13.15 3.46
CA ILE A 220 2.55 13.39 4.14
C ILE A 220 2.03 12.10 4.79
N THR A 221 2.05 10.96 4.07
CA THR A 221 1.64 9.66 4.63
C THR A 221 2.50 9.26 5.82
N THR A 222 3.82 9.46 5.75
CA THR A 222 4.73 9.19 6.87
C THR A 222 4.35 9.98 8.11
N ILE A 223 4.12 11.29 7.96
CA ILE A 223 3.72 12.15 9.09
C ILE A 223 2.38 11.68 9.67
N LEU A 224 1.38 11.44 8.82
CA LEU A 224 0.06 11.01 9.27
C LEU A 224 0.16 9.67 10.01
N TYR A 225 0.77 8.65 9.42
CA TYR A 225 0.86 7.32 10.04
C TYR A 225 1.63 7.34 11.35
N MET A 226 2.73 8.10 11.43
CA MET A 226 3.46 8.29 12.68
C MET A 226 2.57 8.91 13.76
N LEU A 227 1.82 9.96 13.42
CA LEU A 227 0.91 10.61 14.37
C LEU A 227 -0.22 9.68 14.81
N ILE A 228 -0.84 8.94 13.88
CA ILE A 228 -1.87 7.95 14.21
C ILE A 228 -1.29 6.91 15.16
N MET A 229 -0.14 6.32 14.83
CA MET A 229 0.40 5.23 15.62
C MET A 229 0.84 5.69 17.00
N ILE A 230 1.52 6.84 17.11
CA ILE A 230 1.93 7.42 18.39
C ILE A 230 0.70 7.70 19.25
N THR A 231 -0.30 8.40 18.71
CA THR A 231 -1.49 8.76 19.50
C THR A 231 -2.32 7.54 19.87
N ALA A 232 -2.45 6.54 18.99
CA ALA A 232 -3.18 5.31 19.26
C ALA A 232 -2.59 4.52 20.44
N VAL A 233 -1.30 4.17 20.39
CA VAL A 233 -0.66 3.32 21.42
C VAL A 233 -0.50 4.04 22.76
N LEU A 234 -0.45 5.38 22.76
CA LEU A 234 -0.38 6.15 24.00
C LEU A 234 -1.76 6.41 24.61
N ALA A 235 -2.81 6.36 23.80
CA ALA A 235 -4.18 6.52 24.27
C ALA A 235 -4.74 5.22 24.85
N VAL A 236 -4.48 4.08 24.18
CA VAL A 236 -5.00 2.76 24.54
C VAL A 236 -3.87 1.72 24.58
N PRO A 237 -3.86 0.79 25.56
CA PRO A 237 -2.91 -0.32 25.58
C PRO A 237 -2.89 -1.12 24.26
N PRO A 238 -1.70 -1.46 23.72
CA PRO A 238 -1.58 -2.17 22.44
C PRO A 238 -2.37 -3.47 22.37
N GLU A 239 -2.53 -4.19 23.48
CA GLU A 239 -3.27 -5.45 23.55
C GLU A 239 -4.76 -5.24 23.26
N GLN A 240 -5.34 -4.12 23.70
CA GLN A 240 -6.74 -3.79 23.41
C GLN A 240 -6.92 -3.40 21.93
N LEU A 241 -5.98 -2.63 21.39
CA LEU A 241 -5.97 -2.29 19.96
C LEU A 241 -5.86 -3.53 19.08
N ALA A 242 -5.02 -4.49 19.47
CA ALA A 242 -4.84 -5.76 18.77
C ALA A 242 -6.06 -6.69 18.86
N SER A 243 -6.88 -6.55 19.90
CA SER A 243 -8.09 -7.37 20.09
C SER A 243 -9.32 -6.88 19.31
N THR A 244 -9.22 -5.74 18.61
CA THR A 244 -10.35 -5.11 17.92
C THR A 244 -10.20 -5.20 16.41
N GLU A 245 -11.24 -5.65 15.69
CA GLU A 245 -11.23 -5.75 14.23
C GLU A 245 -11.24 -4.37 13.52
N ALA A 246 -11.76 -3.32 14.18
CA ALA A 246 -11.84 -1.94 13.67
C ALA A 246 -11.20 -0.94 14.67
N PRO A 247 -9.85 -0.96 14.83
CA PRO A 247 -9.15 -0.27 15.92
C PRO A 247 -9.33 1.25 15.90
N LEU A 248 -9.40 1.87 14.72
CA LEU A 248 -9.59 3.32 14.61
C LEU A 248 -11.02 3.75 14.98
N ALA A 249 -12.01 2.93 14.64
CA ALA A 249 -13.40 3.16 15.04
C ALA A 249 -13.56 3.01 16.57
N PHE A 250 -12.89 2.00 17.15
CA PHE A 250 -12.82 1.81 18.59
C PHE A 250 -12.19 3.01 19.31
N LEU A 251 -11.05 3.53 18.83
CA LEU A 251 -10.42 4.72 19.42
C LEU A 251 -11.40 5.92 19.45
N TYR A 252 -12.13 6.13 18.35
CA TYR A 252 -13.11 7.20 18.29
C TYR A 252 -14.25 7.01 19.30
N GLN A 253 -14.84 5.82 19.35
CA GLN A 253 -15.95 5.49 20.25
C GLN A 253 -15.52 5.61 21.72
N HIS A 254 -14.34 5.07 22.06
CA HIS A 254 -13.82 5.04 23.42
C HIS A 254 -13.67 6.44 24.03
N PHE A 255 -13.15 7.41 23.26
CA PHE A 255 -12.83 8.74 23.77
C PHE A 255 -13.92 9.80 23.55
N THR A 256 -14.79 9.63 22.55
CA THR A 256 -15.89 10.57 22.33
C THR A 256 -17.19 10.14 22.98
N GLY A 257 -17.35 8.85 23.28
CA GLY A 257 -18.64 8.26 23.68
C GLY A 257 -19.68 8.27 22.56
N ASN A 258 -19.35 8.76 21.36
CA ASN A 258 -20.21 8.74 20.19
C ASN A 258 -20.13 7.38 19.49
N ASP A 259 -21.10 7.11 18.64
CA ASP A 259 -21.13 5.88 17.85
C ASP A 259 -19.99 5.80 16.82
N ALA A 260 -19.52 4.58 16.56
CA ALA A 260 -18.42 4.27 15.65
C ALA A 260 -18.75 4.48 14.16
N THR A 261 -20.01 4.77 13.81
CA THR A 261 -20.51 4.86 12.42
C THR A 261 -19.65 5.76 11.53
N LEU A 262 -19.30 6.97 11.97
CA LEU A 262 -18.60 7.93 11.10
C LEU A 262 -17.26 7.37 10.62
N ILE A 263 -16.42 6.93 11.56
CA ILE A 263 -15.10 6.38 11.25
C ILE A 263 -15.23 5.06 10.50
N SER A 264 -16.26 4.26 10.81
CA SER A 264 -16.47 2.99 10.15
C SER A 264 -16.86 3.16 8.68
N ILE A 265 -17.73 4.13 8.35
CA ILE A 265 -18.05 4.47 6.95
C ILE A 265 -16.79 4.93 6.21
N ILE A 266 -15.96 5.78 6.83
CA ILE A 266 -14.72 6.25 6.21
C ILE A 266 -13.77 5.07 5.94
N GLY A 267 -13.60 4.17 6.91
CA GLY A 267 -12.80 2.95 6.75
C GLY A 267 -13.32 2.05 5.62
N LEU A 268 -14.62 1.81 5.55
CA LEU A 268 -15.25 1.02 4.48
C LEU A 268 -15.01 1.65 3.10
N LEU A 269 -15.18 2.97 2.97
CA LEU A 269 -14.93 3.70 1.73
C LEU A 269 -13.46 3.58 1.30
N ALA A 270 -12.53 3.70 2.25
CA ALA A 270 -11.10 3.57 1.99
C ALA A 270 -10.73 2.16 1.49
N ILE A 271 -11.30 1.14 2.11
CA ILE A 271 -11.10 -0.27 1.77
C ILE A 271 -11.67 -0.60 0.39
N ILE A 272 -12.91 -0.16 0.12
CA ILE A 272 -13.55 -0.31 -1.19
C ILE A 272 -12.71 0.35 -2.28
N ASN A 273 -12.30 1.60 -2.06
CA ASN A 273 -11.52 2.36 -3.05
C ASN A 273 -10.17 1.69 -3.31
N GLY A 274 -9.42 1.33 -2.27
CA GLY A 274 -8.13 0.66 -2.39
C GLY A 274 -8.23 -0.69 -3.11
N ALA A 275 -9.18 -1.54 -2.71
CA ALA A 275 -9.35 -2.86 -3.32
C ALA A 275 -9.78 -2.77 -4.79
N LEU A 276 -10.70 -1.85 -5.10
CA LEU A 276 -11.16 -1.62 -6.47
C LEU A 276 -10.03 -1.14 -7.38
N ILE A 277 -9.21 -0.19 -6.92
CA ILE A 277 -8.05 0.31 -7.67
C ILE A 277 -7.09 -0.83 -7.99
N GLN A 278 -6.78 -1.69 -7.02
CA GLN A 278 -5.86 -2.81 -7.21
C GLN A 278 -6.42 -3.87 -8.19
N MET A 279 -7.72 -4.16 -8.13
CA MET A 279 -8.38 -5.07 -9.07
C MET A 279 -8.36 -4.51 -10.51
N ILE A 280 -8.64 -3.21 -10.66
CA ILE A 280 -8.58 -2.53 -11.97
C ILE A 280 -7.14 -2.54 -12.50
N MET A 281 -6.17 -2.18 -11.67
CA MET A 281 -4.73 -2.18 -12.03
C MET A 281 -4.32 -3.57 -12.51
N ALA A 282 -4.58 -4.62 -11.73
CA ALA A 282 -4.22 -5.99 -12.09
C ALA A 282 -4.83 -6.43 -13.44
N SER A 283 -6.11 -6.11 -13.66
CA SER A 283 -6.79 -6.42 -14.94
C SER A 283 -6.19 -5.68 -16.14
N ARG A 284 -5.80 -4.40 -15.96
CA ARG A 284 -5.15 -3.59 -17.01
C ARG A 284 -3.74 -4.08 -17.32
N VAL A 285 -2.96 -4.46 -16.32
CA VAL A 285 -1.61 -5.01 -16.53
C VAL A 285 -1.70 -6.37 -17.22
N MET A 286 -2.66 -7.24 -16.84
CA MET A 286 -2.91 -8.50 -17.53
C MET A 286 -3.25 -8.30 -19.01
N TYR A 287 -4.14 -7.35 -19.32
CA TYR A 287 -4.45 -6.94 -20.69
C TYR A 287 -3.21 -6.42 -21.45
N GLY A 288 -2.41 -5.56 -20.82
CA GLY A 288 -1.20 -4.98 -21.40
C GLY A 288 -0.13 -6.03 -21.73
N LEU A 289 0.00 -7.08 -20.91
CA LEU A 289 0.89 -8.21 -21.19
C LEU A 289 0.30 -9.15 -22.27
N GLY A 290 -1.01 -9.42 -22.23
CA GLY A 290 -1.70 -10.25 -23.22
C GLY A 290 -1.63 -9.65 -24.64
N SER A 291 -1.89 -8.35 -24.76
CA SER A 291 -1.86 -7.63 -26.05
C SER A 291 -0.48 -7.60 -26.69
N ARG A 292 0.58 -7.80 -25.89
CA ARG A 292 1.98 -7.89 -26.34
C ARG A 292 2.46 -9.33 -26.51
N GLY A 293 1.56 -10.32 -26.48
CA GLY A 293 1.87 -11.74 -26.67
C GLY A 293 2.66 -12.37 -25.52
N GLN A 294 2.67 -11.76 -24.33
CA GLN A 294 3.40 -12.27 -23.16
C GLN A 294 2.51 -13.11 -22.23
N LEU A 295 1.20 -13.00 -22.38
CA LEU A 295 0.18 -13.81 -21.72
C LEU A 295 -0.80 -14.37 -22.77
N PRO A 296 -1.63 -15.36 -22.43
CA PRO A 296 -2.65 -15.90 -23.34
C PRO A 296 -3.50 -14.78 -23.96
N ALA A 297 -3.69 -14.82 -25.28
CA ALA A 297 -4.38 -13.78 -26.06
C ALA A 297 -5.84 -13.56 -25.61
N VAL A 298 -6.43 -14.52 -24.90
CA VAL A 298 -7.78 -14.39 -24.32
C VAL A 298 -7.84 -13.22 -23.31
N LEU A 299 -6.74 -12.94 -22.60
CA LEU A 299 -6.66 -11.84 -21.63
C LEU A 299 -6.56 -10.46 -22.29
N SER A 300 -6.32 -10.37 -23.60
CA SER A 300 -6.29 -9.10 -24.33
C SER A 300 -7.61 -8.74 -25.00
N PHE A 301 -8.67 -9.49 -24.77
CA PHE A 301 -10.01 -9.16 -25.28
C PHE A 301 -10.62 -8.01 -24.46
N VAL A 302 -11.13 -6.97 -25.14
CA VAL A 302 -11.83 -5.83 -24.55
C VAL A 302 -13.28 -5.84 -25.01
N HIS A 303 -14.20 -5.67 -24.06
CA HIS A 303 -15.63 -5.66 -24.38
C HIS A 303 -16.04 -4.34 -25.07
N PRO A 304 -16.83 -4.37 -26.16
CA PRO A 304 -17.15 -3.18 -26.95
C PRO A 304 -17.91 -2.08 -26.17
N ASP A 305 -18.80 -2.44 -25.26
CA ASP A 305 -19.69 -1.45 -24.62
C ASP A 305 -19.07 -0.82 -23.37
N THR A 306 -18.33 -1.61 -22.59
CA THR A 306 -17.71 -1.17 -21.33
C THR A 306 -16.26 -0.72 -21.52
N GLN A 307 -15.64 -1.03 -22.67
CA GLN A 307 -14.23 -0.75 -22.95
C GLN A 307 -13.28 -1.34 -21.88
N THR A 308 -13.69 -2.45 -21.25
CA THR A 308 -12.93 -3.15 -20.21
C THR A 308 -12.49 -4.54 -20.63
N PRO A 309 -11.33 -5.03 -20.12
CA PRO A 309 -10.87 -6.38 -20.35
C PRO A 309 -11.60 -7.39 -19.45
N LEU A 310 -12.87 -7.69 -19.75
CA LEU A 310 -13.76 -8.49 -18.87
C LEU A 310 -13.17 -9.82 -18.41
N ILE A 311 -12.44 -10.54 -19.27
CA ILE A 311 -11.84 -11.83 -18.90
C ILE A 311 -10.71 -11.63 -17.89
N ALA A 312 -9.87 -10.61 -18.08
CA ALA A 312 -8.83 -10.27 -17.12
C ALA A 312 -9.43 -9.82 -15.78
N THR A 313 -10.52 -9.04 -15.80
CA THR A 313 -11.25 -8.65 -14.59
C THR A 313 -11.84 -9.88 -13.88
N PHE A 314 -12.47 -10.80 -14.61
CA PHE A 314 -13.00 -12.04 -14.02
C PHE A 314 -11.90 -12.87 -13.36
N VAL A 315 -10.76 -13.07 -14.04
CA VAL A 315 -9.60 -13.78 -13.46
C VAL A 315 -9.09 -13.07 -12.22
N ALA A 316 -8.99 -11.74 -12.23
CA ALA A 316 -8.61 -10.95 -11.07
C ALA A 316 -9.59 -11.17 -9.90
N THR A 317 -10.90 -11.01 -10.13
CA THR A 317 -11.94 -11.17 -9.11
C THR A 317 -11.93 -12.56 -8.48
N ILE A 318 -11.84 -13.62 -9.29
CA ILE A 318 -11.79 -14.99 -8.78
C ILE A 318 -10.51 -15.23 -7.97
N THR A 319 -9.37 -14.70 -8.43
CA THR A 319 -8.10 -14.84 -7.70
C THR A 319 -8.16 -14.11 -6.36
N VAL A 320 -8.65 -12.87 -6.35
CA VAL A 320 -8.85 -12.08 -5.12
C VAL A 320 -9.79 -12.80 -4.16
N LEU A 321 -10.90 -13.35 -4.67
CA LEU A 321 -11.86 -14.09 -3.86
C LEU A 321 -11.21 -15.31 -3.19
N ILE A 322 -10.49 -16.13 -3.96
CA ILE A 322 -9.80 -17.31 -3.44
C ILE A 322 -8.77 -16.89 -2.37
N LEU A 323 -7.94 -15.89 -2.66
CA LEU A 323 -6.92 -15.38 -1.74
C LEU A 323 -7.54 -14.80 -0.46
N ALA A 324 -8.65 -14.07 -0.56
CA ALA A 324 -9.32 -13.46 0.57
C ALA A 324 -9.98 -14.51 1.48
N LEU A 325 -10.51 -15.60 0.90
CA LEU A 325 -11.11 -16.70 1.66
C LEU A 325 -10.08 -17.55 2.40
N ILE A 326 -8.94 -17.86 1.76
CA ILE A 326 -7.89 -18.71 2.37
C ILE A 326 -6.93 -17.93 3.27
N GLY A 327 -6.72 -16.64 2.98
CA GLY A 327 -5.76 -15.80 3.69
C GLY A 327 -6.41 -14.99 4.80
N HIS A 328 -5.58 -14.38 5.63
CA HIS A 328 -5.96 -13.41 6.63
C HIS A 328 -5.21 -12.10 6.38
N LEU A 329 -5.72 -10.99 6.92
CA LEU A 329 -5.20 -9.63 6.68
C LEU A 329 -3.68 -9.55 6.81
N THR A 330 -3.12 -10.00 7.94
CA THR A 330 -1.70 -9.88 8.28
C THR A 330 -0.81 -10.63 7.29
N ILE A 331 -1.11 -11.91 7.02
CA ILE A 331 -0.33 -12.74 6.09
C ILE A 331 -0.41 -12.19 4.66
N LEU A 332 -1.58 -11.76 4.20
CA LEU A 332 -1.75 -11.20 2.86
C LEU A 332 -0.99 -9.87 2.73
N ALA A 333 -1.00 -9.02 3.75
CA ALA A 333 -0.21 -7.80 3.79
C ALA A 333 1.30 -8.08 3.75
N GLU A 334 1.79 -9.05 4.53
CA GLU A 334 3.20 -9.47 4.51
C GLU A 334 3.64 -10.05 3.16
N ILE A 335 2.83 -10.91 2.54
CA ILE A 335 3.11 -11.46 1.20
C ILE A 335 3.19 -10.31 0.17
N THR A 336 2.28 -9.34 0.26
CA THR A 336 2.31 -8.17 -0.61
C THR A 336 3.60 -7.38 -0.40
N SER A 337 3.99 -7.11 0.86
CA SER A 337 5.27 -6.47 1.20
C SER A 337 6.47 -7.22 0.60
N LEU A 338 6.51 -8.55 0.68
CA LEU A 338 7.59 -9.37 0.10
C LEU A 338 7.69 -9.24 -1.42
N ILE A 339 6.55 -9.31 -2.11
CA ILE A 339 6.51 -9.14 -3.57
C ILE A 339 6.98 -7.73 -3.95
N MET A 340 6.51 -6.71 -3.22
CA MET A 340 6.88 -5.31 -3.47
C MET A 340 8.34 -5.02 -3.16
N LEU A 341 8.92 -5.59 -2.09
CA LEU A 341 10.36 -5.48 -1.81
C LEU A 341 11.20 -6.12 -2.92
N SER A 342 10.71 -7.20 -3.54
CA SER A 342 11.36 -7.81 -4.71
C SER A 342 11.32 -6.87 -5.92
N ILE A 343 10.16 -6.27 -6.22
CA ILE A 343 10.01 -5.28 -7.30
C ILE A 343 10.90 -4.05 -7.01
N PHE A 344 10.88 -3.53 -5.79
CA PHE A 344 11.65 -2.36 -5.38
C PHE A 344 13.15 -2.61 -5.49
N SER A 345 13.61 -3.82 -5.15
CA SER A 345 15.00 -4.23 -5.39
C SER A 345 15.35 -4.17 -6.89
N MET A 346 14.47 -4.69 -7.76
CA MET A 346 14.67 -4.63 -9.22
C MET A 346 14.66 -3.20 -9.76
N ILE A 347 13.79 -2.33 -9.26
CA ILE A 347 13.66 -0.92 -9.67
C ILE A 347 14.90 -0.11 -9.29
N ASN A 348 15.37 -0.25 -8.05
CA ASN A 348 16.58 0.39 -7.59
C ASN A 348 17.80 -0.04 -8.43
N LEU A 349 17.92 -1.34 -8.72
CA LEU A 349 18.98 -1.86 -9.57
C LEU A 349 18.85 -1.41 -11.03
N ALA A 350 17.63 -1.30 -11.56
CA ALA A 350 17.36 -0.76 -12.88
C ALA A 350 17.84 0.70 -12.98
N LEU A 351 17.49 1.55 -12.02
CA LEU A 351 17.95 2.94 -12.00
C LEU A 351 19.48 3.05 -11.93
N LEU A 352 20.16 2.23 -11.11
CA LEU A 352 21.63 2.19 -11.08
C LEU A 352 22.23 1.89 -12.46
N ARG A 353 21.68 0.90 -13.18
CA ARG A 353 22.12 0.56 -14.54
C ARG A 353 21.88 1.69 -15.53
N ILE A 354 20.73 2.36 -15.45
CA ILE A 354 20.39 3.50 -16.31
C ILE A 354 21.36 4.66 -16.05
N LYS A 355 21.62 5.02 -14.79
CA LYS A 355 22.57 6.08 -14.41
C LYS A 355 24.02 5.79 -14.81
N LYS A 356 24.38 4.52 -15.02
CA LYS A 356 25.69 4.11 -15.54
C LYS A 356 25.79 4.36 -17.05
N ARG A 357 24.69 4.16 -17.80
CA ARG A 357 24.64 4.36 -19.26
C ARG A 357 24.36 5.81 -19.66
N SER A 358 23.48 6.50 -18.95
CA SER A 358 22.99 7.85 -19.29
C SER A 358 22.86 8.73 -18.04
N PRO A 359 23.94 9.44 -17.64
CA PRO A 359 23.96 10.25 -16.41
C PRO A 359 23.00 11.46 -16.44
N SER A 360 22.82 12.09 -17.61
CA SER A 360 21.95 13.26 -17.77
C SER A 360 20.47 12.91 -17.63
N THR A 361 19.72 13.75 -16.91
CA THR A 361 18.27 13.61 -16.67
C THR A 361 17.40 14.48 -17.59
N GLY A 362 17.99 15.23 -18.52
CA GLY A 362 17.24 16.09 -19.45
C GLY A 362 16.29 17.08 -18.76
N GLY A 363 16.68 17.58 -17.58
CA GLY A 363 15.91 18.55 -16.78
C GLY A 363 14.98 17.95 -15.71
N SER A 364 14.94 16.63 -15.53
CA SER A 364 14.22 15.97 -14.42
C SER A 364 15.09 15.81 -13.16
N ILE A 365 14.45 15.53 -12.02
CA ILE A 365 15.12 15.33 -10.72
C ILE A 365 16.18 14.23 -10.85
N ASN A 366 17.38 14.48 -10.32
CA ASN A 366 18.50 13.54 -10.34
C ASN A 366 18.99 13.30 -8.91
N PHE A 367 18.81 12.09 -8.40
CA PHE A 367 19.30 11.73 -7.08
C PHE A 367 20.73 11.20 -7.14
N PRO A 368 21.54 11.34 -6.08
CA PRO A 368 22.84 10.69 -6.02
C PRO A 368 22.75 9.17 -6.19
N ARG A 369 23.79 8.53 -6.76
CA ARG A 369 23.83 7.07 -6.98
C ARG A 369 23.73 6.25 -5.69
N TRP A 370 24.07 6.82 -4.54
CA TRP A 370 23.96 6.11 -3.26
C TRP A 370 22.51 5.83 -2.86
N ILE A 371 21.53 6.63 -3.34
CA ILE A 371 20.12 6.46 -3.03
C ILE A 371 19.55 5.16 -3.59
N PRO A 372 19.62 4.88 -4.91
CA PRO A 372 19.18 3.60 -5.43
C PRO A 372 20.07 2.43 -4.96
N LEU A 373 21.33 2.68 -4.58
CA LEU A 373 22.17 1.63 -3.98
C LEU A 373 21.69 1.24 -2.59
N SER A 374 21.43 2.20 -1.70
CA SER A 374 20.88 1.92 -0.38
C SER A 374 19.47 1.34 -0.49
N GLY A 375 18.64 1.84 -1.41
CA GLY A 375 17.31 1.28 -1.68
C GLY A 375 17.36 -0.19 -2.09
N PHE A 376 18.29 -0.56 -2.97
CA PHE A 376 18.53 -1.96 -3.33
C PHE A 376 18.97 -2.81 -2.13
N ILE A 377 19.99 -2.35 -1.39
CA ILE A 377 20.53 -3.09 -0.24
C ILE A 377 19.47 -3.30 0.81
N VAL A 378 18.74 -2.24 1.19
CA VAL A 378 17.70 -2.28 2.23
C VAL A 378 16.55 -3.18 1.80
N SER A 379 16.03 -3.01 0.58
CA SER A 379 14.91 -3.82 0.09
C SER A 379 15.27 -5.30 0.01
N LEU A 380 16.47 -5.62 -0.51
CA LEU A 380 16.96 -6.99 -0.60
C LEU A 380 17.24 -7.58 0.78
N SER A 381 17.77 -6.79 1.73
CA SER A 381 18.07 -7.29 3.08
C SER A 381 16.79 -7.67 3.80
N PHE A 382 15.75 -6.83 3.77
CA PHE A 382 14.46 -7.16 4.37
C PHE A 382 13.80 -8.36 3.69
N LEU A 383 13.87 -8.45 2.37
CA LEU A 383 13.38 -9.59 1.62
C LEU A 383 14.06 -10.90 2.08
N VAL A 384 15.39 -10.91 2.15
CA VAL A 384 16.16 -12.09 2.57
C VAL A 384 15.92 -12.42 4.04
N LEU A 385 15.96 -11.43 4.95
CA LEU A 385 15.71 -11.65 6.37
C LEU A 385 14.34 -12.27 6.63
N THR A 386 13.32 -11.81 5.91
CA THR A 386 11.98 -12.35 6.04
C THR A 386 11.89 -13.78 5.49
N LEU A 387 12.44 -14.05 4.30
CA LEU A 387 12.45 -15.41 3.74
C LEU A 387 13.21 -16.41 4.63
N VAL A 388 14.31 -15.97 5.25
CA VAL A 388 15.06 -16.77 6.21
C VAL A 388 14.22 -17.06 7.45
N ASN A 389 13.57 -16.05 8.04
CA ASN A 389 12.71 -16.27 9.22
C ASN A 389 11.51 -17.18 8.91
N VAL A 390 10.91 -17.08 7.71
CA VAL A 390 9.80 -17.95 7.28
C VAL A 390 10.25 -19.40 7.06
N THR A 391 11.52 -19.65 6.72
CA THR A 391 12.05 -21.02 6.52
C THR A 391 12.52 -21.72 7.79
N PHE A 392 12.54 -21.01 8.92
CA PHE A 392 12.91 -21.56 10.24
C PHE A 392 11.70 -21.82 11.17
N PHE A 393 10.48 -21.72 10.64
CA PHE A 393 9.25 -22.28 11.21
C PHE A 393 8.76 -23.41 10.31
#